data_AF-D7MMG8-F1
#
_entry.id   AF-D7MMG8-F1
#
_cell.length_a   1.000
_cell.length_b   1.000
_cell.length_c   1.000
_cell.angle_alpha   90.00
_cell.angle_beta   90.00
_cell.angle_gamma   90.00
#
_symmetry.space_group_name_H-M   'P 1'
#
loop_
_entity.id
_entity.type
_entity.pdbx_description
1 polymer ?
#
loop_
_entity_poly.entity_id
_entity_poly.type
_entity_poly.pdbx_seq_one_letter_code
_entity_poly.pdbx_strand_id
1 'polypeptide(L)'
;MSFSLHSPFVSIGHFHCHNHQNHISPPSTTTTTTTLASPPYLFQQRRETRSVLTLSSESMEICGVDSEGKEFNSVQEMWREEIGEEGDETRKTQWYRDGVSYWEGVEASVDGVLGGYGHVNDADIIGSEVFLKTLLQERLVNVGPNQHLVALDCGSGIGRITKNLLIRYFNEVDLLEPVAQFLDAARENLASAGSKTHKATNFFCVPLQEFTPAAGRYDVIWVQWCIGHLTDNDFVSFFNCAKGCLKPGGFFVVKENLAKKGFVLDKEDHSITRSDPYFKQLFRQCGLHLYRTKDQKGLPQELFAVKMYALTVDTPPKIHRTRSKTTSNRPQIIK
;
A
#
# COMPACT_ATOMS: atom_id res chain seq x y z
N MET A 1 45.67 -4.01 -0.56
CA MET A 1 44.56 -4.87 -1.01
C MET A 1 43.34 -4.49 -0.20
N SER A 2 42.50 -3.61 -0.75
CA SER A 2 41.25 -3.18 -0.12
C SER A 2 40.12 -3.63 -1.06
N PHE A 3 39.37 -4.65 -0.65
CA PHE A 3 38.18 -5.09 -1.37
C PHE A 3 36.99 -4.33 -0.80
N SER A 4 36.45 -3.41 -1.61
CA SER A 4 35.16 -2.77 -1.39
C SER A 4 34.06 -3.77 -1.69
N LEU A 5 33.28 -4.16 -0.68
CA LEU A 5 32.09 -4.99 -0.82
C LEU A 5 30.89 -4.07 -1.10
N HIS A 6 30.60 -3.82 -2.38
CA HIS A 6 29.32 -3.30 -2.81
C HIS A 6 28.44 -4.49 -3.21
N SER A 7 27.40 -4.76 -2.42
CA SER A 7 26.33 -5.71 -2.75
C SER A 7 25.20 -4.92 -3.41
N PRO A 8 24.77 -5.23 -4.65
CA PRO A 8 23.60 -4.59 -5.24
C PRO A 8 22.35 -5.07 -4.49
N PHE A 9 21.52 -4.14 -4.04
CA PHE A 9 20.19 -4.44 -3.49
C PHE A 9 19.25 -4.69 -4.68
N VAL A 10 18.73 -5.91 -4.80
CA VAL A 10 17.79 -6.28 -5.86
C VAL A 10 16.37 -6.03 -5.35
N SER A 11 15.80 -4.89 -5.76
CA SER A 11 14.34 -4.74 -5.81
C SER A 11 13.79 -5.72 -6.84
N ILE A 12 12.52 -6.09 -6.71
CA ILE A 12 11.82 -6.95 -7.68
C ILE A 12 11.74 -6.28 -9.09
N GLY A 13 12.34 -5.11 -9.31
CA GLY A 13 12.43 -4.44 -10.62
C GLY A 13 13.73 -4.64 -11.43
N HIS A 14 14.74 -5.37 -10.96
CA HIS A 14 16.04 -5.36 -11.65
C HIS A 14 16.06 -6.27 -12.90
N PHE A 15 16.03 -5.68 -14.12
CA PHE A 15 16.85 -6.01 -15.31
C PHE A 15 16.28 -5.41 -16.63
N HIS A 16 16.80 -4.24 -17.01
CA HIS A 16 17.13 -3.73 -18.37
C HIS A 16 16.38 -4.30 -19.59
N CYS A 17 15.49 -3.48 -20.16
CA CYS A 17 15.10 -3.54 -21.57
C CYS A 17 15.29 -2.16 -22.22
N HIS A 18 16.16 -2.06 -23.22
CA HIS A 18 16.36 -0.85 -24.03
C HIS A 18 15.40 -0.86 -25.23
N ASN A 19 14.60 0.20 -25.43
CA ASN A 19 14.40 0.76 -26.78
C ASN A 19 13.72 2.14 -26.85
N HIS A 20 14.18 2.89 -27.86
CA HIS A 20 13.79 4.24 -28.29
C HIS A 20 12.38 4.34 -28.90
N GLN A 21 11.68 5.48 -28.72
CA GLN A 21 11.48 6.54 -29.75
C GLN A 21 10.35 7.56 -29.44
N ASN A 22 10.71 8.84 -29.64
CA ASN A 22 10.02 9.95 -30.32
C ASN A 22 8.63 10.49 -29.90
N HIS A 23 8.70 11.72 -29.36
CA HIS A 23 7.71 12.80 -29.33
C HIS A 23 6.83 12.99 -30.59
N ILE A 24 5.54 13.33 -30.40
CA ILE A 24 4.81 14.46 -31.05
C ILE A 24 3.63 14.93 -30.14
N SER A 25 3.58 16.23 -29.80
CA SER A 25 2.40 17.01 -29.33
C SER A 25 1.94 17.96 -30.48
N PRO A 26 0.94 18.88 -30.41
CA PRO A 26 0.03 19.40 -29.34
C PRO A 26 -1.42 19.66 -29.91
N PRO A 27 -2.27 20.69 -29.60
CA PRO A 27 -2.28 21.74 -28.56
C PRO A 27 -3.65 22.02 -27.84
N SER A 28 -3.59 23.08 -27.03
CA SER A 28 -4.44 23.70 -26.01
C SER A 28 -5.66 24.51 -26.47
N THR A 29 -6.58 24.78 -25.53
CA THR A 29 -7.47 25.97 -25.56
C THR A 29 -7.79 26.52 -24.16
N THR A 30 -8.21 27.77 -24.15
CA THR A 30 -7.94 28.82 -23.16
C THR A 30 -9.17 29.20 -22.30
N THR A 31 -8.90 29.48 -21.02
CA THR A 31 -9.51 30.41 -20.03
C THR A 31 -10.86 31.09 -20.30
N THR A 32 -11.74 31.16 -19.27
CA THR A 32 -12.32 32.45 -18.81
C THR A 32 -12.78 32.39 -17.35
N THR A 33 -12.36 33.38 -16.57
CA THR A 33 -12.70 33.67 -15.16
C THR A 33 -13.97 34.52 -15.06
N THR A 34 -14.79 34.36 -14.03
CA THR A 34 -15.69 35.44 -13.58
C THR A 34 -15.86 35.39 -12.06
N THR A 35 -15.50 36.50 -11.42
CA THR A 35 -15.61 36.84 -10.00
C THR A 35 -16.97 37.49 -9.71
N LEU A 36 -17.59 37.20 -8.56
CA LEU A 36 -18.59 38.07 -7.92
C LEU A 36 -18.56 37.85 -6.39
N ALA A 37 -18.62 38.95 -5.63
CA ALA A 37 -18.32 39.03 -4.21
C ALA A 37 -19.53 39.46 -3.34
N SER A 38 -19.63 38.83 -2.15
CA SER A 38 -20.10 39.36 -0.83
C SER A 38 -21.61 39.67 -0.61
N PRO A 39 -22.13 39.82 0.64
CA PRO A 39 -21.46 40.00 1.95
C PRO A 39 -22.18 39.24 3.14
N PRO A 40 -22.10 39.63 4.45
CA PRO A 40 -21.62 38.72 5.51
C PRO A 40 -22.68 38.37 6.59
N TYR A 41 -22.59 37.19 7.21
CA TYR A 41 -23.35 36.87 8.42
C TYR A 41 -22.42 36.66 9.61
N LEU A 42 -22.56 37.57 10.59
CA LEU A 42 -21.98 37.51 11.92
C LEU A 42 -22.60 36.35 12.71
N PHE A 43 -21.80 35.38 13.12
CA PHE A 43 -22.12 34.49 14.23
C PHE A 43 -20.98 34.55 15.26
N GLN A 44 -21.29 35.12 16.42
CA GLN A 44 -20.46 35.05 17.61
C GLN A 44 -20.49 33.62 18.14
N GLN A 45 -19.33 32.97 18.22
CA GLN A 45 -19.16 31.76 19.03
C GLN A 45 -17.99 31.94 19.99
N ARG A 46 -18.28 31.62 21.25
CA ARG A 46 -17.44 31.80 22.43
C ARG A 46 -16.04 31.19 22.22
N ARG A 47 -15.01 31.97 22.58
CA ARG A 47 -13.65 31.46 22.80
C ARG A 47 -13.64 30.56 24.03
N GLU A 48 -13.65 29.25 23.81
CA GLU A 48 -13.08 28.30 24.76
C GLU A 48 -11.61 28.11 24.40
N THR A 49 -10.73 28.69 25.20
CA THR A 49 -9.29 28.46 25.13
C THR A 49 -8.98 27.04 25.57
N ARG A 50 -9.03 26.10 24.63
CA ARG A 50 -8.44 24.77 24.81
C ARG A 50 -6.97 24.88 24.47
N SER A 51 -6.10 24.67 25.46
CA SER A 51 -4.66 24.62 25.27
C SER A 51 -4.34 23.57 24.22
N VAL A 52 -3.92 24.02 23.04
CA VAL A 52 -3.27 23.18 22.05
C VAL A 52 -1.93 22.80 22.66
N LEU A 53 -1.89 21.63 23.28
CA LEU A 53 -0.63 20.94 23.51
C LEU A 53 -0.08 20.64 22.11
N THR A 54 0.83 21.50 21.65
CA THR A 54 1.72 21.22 20.54
C THR A 54 2.48 19.95 20.89
N LEU A 55 1.97 18.81 20.45
CA LEU A 55 2.77 17.61 20.28
C LEU A 55 3.89 18.03 19.35
N SER A 56 5.11 18.13 19.87
CA SER A 56 6.28 18.32 19.04
C SER A 56 6.27 17.20 18.01
N SER A 57 6.04 17.57 16.75
CA SER A 57 6.39 16.72 15.63
C SER A 57 7.89 16.55 15.70
N GLU A 58 8.35 15.51 16.41
CA GLU A 58 9.64 14.91 16.09
C GLU A 58 9.50 14.37 14.67
N SER A 59 9.67 15.25 13.68
CA SER A 59 9.90 14.86 12.31
C SER A 59 11.21 14.11 12.34
N MET A 60 11.16 12.78 12.43
CA MET A 60 12.33 11.97 12.11
C MET A 60 12.79 12.43 10.74
N GLU A 61 14.04 12.90 10.65
CA GLU A 61 14.70 13.09 9.37
C GLU A 61 14.87 11.69 8.77
N ILE A 62 13.93 11.32 7.89
CA ILE A 62 13.96 10.05 7.19
C ILE A 62 14.89 10.26 6.00
N CYS A 63 16.16 9.87 6.16
CA CYS A 63 17.12 9.82 5.08
C CYS A 63 16.89 8.59 4.18
N GLY A 64 17.48 8.58 3.00
CA GLY A 64 17.39 7.46 2.08
C GLY A 64 18.44 7.52 0.99
N VAL A 65 18.36 6.56 0.09
CA VAL A 65 19.27 6.43 -1.06
C VAL A 65 18.46 6.02 -2.28
N ASP A 66 18.85 6.43 -3.48
CA ASP A 66 18.29 5.86 -4.71
C ASP A 66 19.06 4.64 -5.21
N SER A 67 18.51 3.98 -6.23
CA SER A 67 19.10 2.82 -6.90
C SER A 67 20.43 3.11 -7.59
N GLU A 68 20.77 4.39 -7.82
CA GLU A 68 22.04 4.84 -8.39
C GLU A 68 23.09 5.18 -7.32
N GLY A 69 22.70 5.15 -6.04
CA GLY A 69 23.57 5.39 -4.89
C GLY A 69 23.62 6.84 -4.42
N LYS A 70 22.76 7.73 -4.93
CA LYS A 70 22.64 9.09 -4.41
C LYS A 70 21.93 9.09 -3.07
N GLU A 71 22.55 9.73 -2.09
CA GLU A 71 21.98 9.89 -0.74
C GLU A 71 21.09 11.12 -0.66
N PHE A 72 20.02 11.01 0.13
CA PHE A 72 19.11 12.10 0.47
C PHE A 72 19.08 12.27 1.98
N ASN A 73 19.18 13.51 2.46
CA ASN A 73 19.17 13.81 3.89
C ASN A 73 17.76 13.75 4.47
N SER A 74 16.74 13.93 3.63
CA SER A 74 15.33 13.85 4.03
C SER A 74 14.42 13.38 2.90
N VAL A 75 13.26 12.86 3.26
CA VAL A 75 12.21 12.54 2.29
C VAL A 75 11.67 13.79 1.57
N GLN A 76 11.67 14.94 2.24
CA GLN A 76 11.23 16.21 1.64
C GLN A 76 12.19 16.68 0.54
N GLU A 77 13.49 16.44 0.72
CA GLU A 77 14.50 16.68 -0.31
C GLU A 77 14.26 15.77 -1.52
N MET A 78 14.08 14.47 -1.28
CA MET A 78 13.82 13.50 -2.34
C MET A 78 12.55 13.81 -3.12
N TRP A 79 11.41 14.04 -2.46
CA TRP A 79 10.17 14.35 -3.18
C TRP A 79 10.25 15.68 -3.95
N ARG A 80 10.89 16.71 -3.39
CA ARG A 80 11.10 17.97 -4.14
C ARG A 80 11.94 17.75 -5.39
N GLU A 81 12.93 16.86 -5.30
CA GLU A 81 13.72 16.48 -6.44
C GLU A 81 12.94 15.65 -7.45
N GLU A 82 12.14 14.66 -7.06
CA GLU A 82 11.44 13.78 -8.01
C GLU A 82 10.19 14.43 -8.62
N ILE A 83 9.35 15.04 -7.78
CA ILE A 83 8.02 15.53 -8.17
C ILE A 83 7.88 17.05 -8.12
N GLY A 84 8.96 17.79 -7.82
CA GLY A 84 8.94 19.25 -7.75
C GLY A 84 8.39 19.80 -6.44
N GLU A 85 8.22 21.12 -6.39
CA GLU A 85 7.59 21.80 -5.24
C GLU A 85 6.11 21.41 -5.12
N GLU A 86 5.54 21.59 -3.93
CA GLU A 86 4.11 21.36 -3.72
C GLU A 86 3.27 22.20 -4.70
N GLY A 87 2.46 21.54 -5.53
CA GLY A 87 1.66 22.15 -6.60
C GLY A 87 2.28 22.07 -8.00
N ASP A 88 3.48 21.50 -8.17
CA ASP A 88 4.02 21.16 -9.49
C ASP A 88 3.36 19.87 -10.03
N GLU A 89 2.17 20.04 -10.61
CA GLU A 89 1.42 18.92 -11.18
C GLU A 89 2.12 18.29 -12.39
N THR A 90 3.05 18.99 -13.06
CA THR A 90 3.69 18.46 -14.28
C THR A 90 4.66 17.34 -13.92
N ARG A 91 5.54 17.58 -12.96
CA ARG A 91 6.55 16.59 -12.54
C ARG A 91 5.91 15.42 -11.79
N LYS A 92 4.93 15.70 -10.93
CA LYS A 92 4.11 14.66 -10.28
C LYS A 92 3.38 13.78 -11.30
N THR A 93 2.78 14.37 -12.33
CA THR A 93 2.15 13.60 -13.43
C THR A 93 3.17 12.74 -14.16
N GLN A 94 4.37 13.28 -14.40
CA GLN A 94 5.44 12.54 -15.06
C GLN A 94 5.92 11.34 -14.23
N TRP A 95 6.12 11.51 -12.91
CA TRP A 95 6.43 10.42 -11.98
C TRP A 95 5.47 9.23 -12.12
N TYR A 96 4.16 9.49 -12.10
CA TYR A 96 3.17 8.44 -12.24
C TYR A 96 3.11 7.84 -13.64
N ARG A 97 3.28 8.66 -14.68
CA ARG A 97 3.34 8.18 -16.06
C ARG A 97 4.51 7.23 -16.26
N ASP A 98 5.68 7.58 -15.75
CA ASP A 98 6.88 6.76 -15.91
C ASP A 98 6.75 5.43 -15.16
N GLY A 99 6.22 5.45 -13.94
CA GLY A 99 5.93 4.22 -13.18
C GLY A 99 4.93 3.30 -13.90
N VAL A 100 3.86 3.84 -14.49
CA VAL A 100 2.93 3.04 -15.31
C VAL A 100 3.62 2.53 -16.58
N SER A 101 4.40 3.37 -17.26
CA SER A 101 5.09 3.01 -18.51
C SER A 101 6.08 1.87 -18.31
N TYR A 102 6.76 1.81 -17.17
CA TYR A 102 7.59 0.66 -16.80
C TYR A 102 6.78 -0.64 -16.82
N TRP A 103 5.64 -0.67 -16.13
CA TRP A 103 4.80 -1.87 -16.02
C TRP A 103 4.07 -2.23 -17.32
N GLU A 104 3.81 -1.27 -18.21
CA GLU A 104 3.35 -1.55 -19.58
C GLU A 104 4.38 -2.34 -20.39
N GLY A 105 5.67 -2.21 -20.07
CA GLY A 105 6.76 -2.99 -20.67
C GLY A 105 6.96 -4.39 -20.08
N VAL A 106 6.29 -4.71 -18.96
CA VAL A 106 6.47 -5.98 -18.25
C VAL A 106 5.49 -7.04 -18.79
N GLU A 107 5.96 -8.29 -18.90
CA GLU A 107 5.12 -9.41 -19.34
C GLU A 107 3.93 -9.62 -18.38
N ALA A 108 2.72 -9.80 -18.94
CA ALA A 108 1.50 -10.12 -18.20
C ALA A 108 1.47 -11.59 -17.71
N SER A 109 2.49 -11.98 -16.93
CA SER A 109 2.67 -13.33 -16.38
C SER A 109 2.90 -13.26 -14.86
N VAL A 110 2.80 -14.41 -14.18
CA VAL A 110 3.13 -14.49 -12.74
C VAL A 110 4.59 -14.11 -12.49
N ASP A 111 5.48 -14.44 -13.42
CA ASP A 111 6.89 -14.13 -13.32
C ASP A 111 7.13 -12.63 -13.55
N GLY A 112 6.48 -12.03 -14.56
CA GLY A 112 6.58 -10.60 -14.83
C GLY A 112 6.11 -9.72 -13.67
N VAL A 113 4.91 -9.98 -13.13
CA VAL A 113 4.39 -9.21 -11.97
C VAL A 113 5.14 -9.50 -10.65
N LEU A 114 6.02 -10.51 -10.65
CA LEU A 114 6.94 -10.81 -9.56
C LEU A 114 8.39 -10.55 -9.96
N GLY A 115 8.65 -9.80 -11.04
CA GLY A 115 9.98 -9.36 -11.42
C GLY A 115 11.00 -10.46 -11.62
N GLY A 116 10.60 -11.57 -12.25
CA GLY A 116 11.46 -12.74 -12.42
C GLY A 116 11.52 -13.69 -11.22
N TYR A 117 10.79 -13.39 -10.14
CA TYR A 117 10.70 -14.22 -8.93
C TYR A 117 9.41 -15.03 -8.89
N GLY A 118 8.88 -15.51 -10.03
CA GLY A 118 7.65 -16.30 -10.10
C GLY A 118 7.61 -17.50 -9.14
N HIS A 119 8.77 -18.08 -8.85
CA HIS A 119 8.97 -19.19 -7.91
C HIS A 119 8.62 -18.86 -6.44
N VAL A 120 8.51 -17.57 -6.06
CA VAL A 120 8.14 -17.17 -4.69
C VAL A 120 6.63 -17.06 -4.48
N ASN A 121 5.82 -17.21 -5.54
CA ASN A 121 4.37 -17.06 -5.48
C ASN A 121 3.73 -17.90 -4.36
N ASP A 122 4.11 -19.17 -4.24
CA ASP A 122 3.45 -20.07 -3.28
C ASP A 122 3.78 -19.67 -1.83
N ALA A 123 5.02 -19.30 -1.55
CA ALA A 123 5.43 -18.82 -0.25
C ALA A 123 4.69 -17.52 0.13
N ASP A 124 4.55 -16.60 -0.82
CA ASP A 124 3.76 -15.38 -0.69
C ASP A 124 2.29 -15.67 -0.33
N ILE A 125 1.63 -16.52 -1.12
CA ILE A 125 0.22 -16.88 -0.95
C ILE A 125 -0.01 -17.61 0.39
N ILE A 126 0.83 -18.56 0.76
CA ILE A 126 0.72 -19.29 2.04
C ILE A 126 0.85 -18.31 3.23
N GLY A 127 1.83 -17.41 3.16
CA GLY A 127 2.05 -16.39 4.20
C GLY A 127 0.83 -15.49 4.40
N SER A 128 0.28 -15.01 3.27
CA SER A 128 -0.92 -14.18 3.18
C SER A 128 -2.16 -14.90 3.68
N GLU A 129 -2.36 -16.16 3.29
CA GLU A 129 -3.54 -16.95 3.66
C GLU A 129 -3.62 -17.18 5.17
N VAL A 130 -2.48 -17.54 5.80
CA VAL A 130 -2.44 -17.70 7.26
C VAL A 130 -2.75 -16.37 7.95
N PHE A 131 -2.25 -15.25 7.44
CA PHE A 131 -2.53 -13.93 8.01
C PHE A 131 -4.01 -13.57 7.87
N LEU A 132 -4.56 -13.67 6.66
CA LEU A 132 -5.95 -13.38 6.35
C LEU A 132 -6.91 -14.24 7.17
N LYS A 133 -6.72 -15.57 7.22
CA LYS A 133 -7.55 -16.47 8.03
C LYS A 133 -7.63 -16.02 9.48
N THR A 134 -6.51 -15.59 10.05
CA THR A 134 -6.50 -15.14 11.45
C THR A 134 -7.26 -13.83 11.61
N LEU A 135 -7.13 -12.89 10.67
CA LEU A 135 -7.89 -11.64 10.70
C LEU A 135 -9.39 -11.87 10.54
N LEU A 136 -9.82 -12.73 9.60
CA LEU A 136 -11.23 -13.07 9.42
C LEU A 136 -11.81 -13.70 10.71
N GLN A 137 -11.06 -14.57 11.36
CA GLN A 137 -11.41 -15.20 12.64
C GLN A 137 -11.35 -14.27 13.87
N GLU A 138 -10.75 -13.09 13.78
CA GLU A 138 -10.65 -12.15 14.91
C GLU A 138 -11.60 -10.96 14.73
N ARG A 139 -11.86 -10.57 13.48
CA ARG A 139 -12.55 -9.33 13.12
C ARG A 139 -13.95 -9.57 12.59
N LEU A 140 -14.14 -10.68 11.88
CA LEU A 140 -15.40 -11.01 11.23
C LEU A 140 -16.09 -12.19 11.93
N VAL A 141 -15.90 -12.35 13.25
CA VAL A 141 -16.45 -13.49 14.04
C VAL A 141 -17.97 -13.44 14.19
N ASN A 142 -18.53 -12.23 14.25
CA ASN A 142 -19.97 -12.01 14.42
C ASN A 142 -20.71 -11.86 13.08
N VAL A 143 -20.01 -12.11 11.98
CA VAL A 143 -20.56 -12.14 10.63
C VAL A 143 -21.28 -13.47 10.50
N GLY A 144 -22.62 -13.43 10.38
CA GLY A 144 -23.43 -14.64 10.29
C GLY A 144 -23.02 -15.53 9.10
N PRO A 145 -23.36 -16.83 9.11
CA PRO A 145 -22.87 -17.83 8.13
C PRO A 145 -23.21 -17.53 6.65
N ASN A 146 -24.03 -16.51 6.37
CA ASN A 146 -24.48 -16.11 5.03
C ASN A 146 -24.13 -14.66 4.65
N GLN A 147 -23.21 -13.99 5.36
CA GLN A 147 -22.89 -12.61 5.00
C GLN A 147 -22.06 -12.54 3.72
N HIS A 148 -22.45 -11.63 2.83
CA HIS A 148 -21.78 -11.40 1.55
C HIS A 148 -20.53 -10.54 1.74
N LEU A 149 -19.37 -11.19 1.68
CA LEU A 149 -18.07 -10.57 1.85
C LEU A 149 -17.51 -10.08 0.51
N VAL A 150 -16.98 -8.87 0.50
CA VAL A 150 -16.44 -8.22 -0.71
C VAL A 150 -15.04 -7.70 -0.42
N ALA A 151 -14.10 -8.01 -1.30
CA ALA A 151 -12.73 -7.50 -1.24
C ALA A 151 -12.39 -6.61 -2.44
N LEU A 152 -11.42 -5.72 -2.25
CA LEU A 152 -10.73 -5.00 -3.32
C LEU A 152 -9.28 -5.46 -3.37
N ASP A 153 -8.79 -5.84 -4.55
CA ASP A 153 -7.39 -6.15 -4.85
C ASP A 153 -6.78 -4.91 -5.54
N CYS A 154 -5.95 -4.16 -4.82
CA CYS A 154 -5.32 -2.92 -5.27
C CYS A 154 -3.95 -3.17 -5.89
N GLY A 155 -3.71 -2.61 -7.09
CA GLY A 155 -2.53 -2.96 -7.88
C GLY A 155 -2.57 -4.45 -8.24
N SER A 156 -3.73 -4.90 -8.70
CA SER A 156 -4.02 -6.33 -8.80
C SER A 156 -3.17 -7.06 -9.85
N GLY A 157 -2.53 -6.31 -10.76
CA GLY A 157 -1.84 -6.84 -11.93
C GLY A 157 -2.74 -7.82 -12.67
N ILE A 158 -2.20 -9.00 -12.97
CA ILE A 158 -2.90 -10.09 -13.65
C ILE A 158 -3.90 -10.86 -12.76
N GLY A 159 -4.28 -10.31 -11.60
CA GLY A 159 -5.20 -10.94 -10.65
C GLY A 159 -4.59 -12.12 -9.87
N ARG A 160 -3.27 -12.12 -9.68
CA ARG A 160 -2.54 -13.22 -9.01
C ARG A 160 -3.03 -13.47 -7.58
N ILE A 161 -3.18 -12.40 -6.79
CA ILE A 161 -3.68 -12.47 -5.41
C ILE A 161 -5.16 -12.83 -5.39
N THR A 162 -5.96 -12.18 -6.24
CA THR A 162 -7.37 -12.56 -6.43
C THR A 162 -7.53 -14.06 -6.68
N LYS A 163 -6.86 -14.62 -7.70
CA LYS A 163 -6.95 -16.02 -8.11
C LYS A 163 -6.52 -17.00 -7.03
N ASN A 164 -5.38 -16.72 -6.40
CA ASN A 164 -4.72 -17.66 -5.51
C ASN A 164 -5.01 -17.40 -4.03
N LEU A 165 -5.86 -16.43 -3.69
CA LEU A 165 -6.20 -16.12 -2.30
C LEU A 165 -7.63 -15.61 -2.14
N LEU A 166 -7.93 -14.41 -2.64
CA LEU A 166 -9.10 -13.65 -2.19
C LEU A 166 -10.42 -14.34 -2.58
N ILE A 167 -10.52 -14.89 -3.80
CA ILE A 167 -11.75 -15.56 -4.24
C ILE A 167 -12.12 -16.79 -3.40
N ARG A 168 -11.19 -17.35 -2.62
CA ARG A 168 -11.50 -18.47 -1.70
C ARG A 168 -12.28 -18.02 -0.44
N TYR A 169 -12.23 -16.73 -0.12
CA TYR A 169 -12.75 -16.18 1.14
C TYR A 169 -13.83 -15.12 0.94
N PHE A 170 -13.83 -14.41 -0.19
CA PHE A 170 -14.75 -13.33 -0.48
C PHE A 170 -15.70 -13.72 -1.62
N ASN A 171 -16.97 -13.34 -1.48
CA ASN A 171 -18.00 -13.62 -2.48
C ASN A 171 -17.78 -12.83 -3.78
N GLU A 172 -17.34 -11.58 -3.62
CA GLU A 172 -16.93 -10.72 -4.73
C GLU A 172 -15.53 -10.18 -4.47
N VAL A 173 -14.71 -10.16 -5.51
CA VAL A 173 -13.44 -9.45 -5.51
C VAL A 173 -13.46 -8.46 -6.66
N ASP A 174 -13.25 -7.19 -6.34
CA ASP A 174 -13.00 -6.16 -7.34
C ASP A 174 -11.51 -5.97 -7.51
N LEU A 175 -11.08 -5.67 -8.73
CA LEU A 175 -9.69 -5.49 -9.12
C LEU A 175 -9.46 -4.03 -9.53
N LEU A 176 -8.36 -3.45 -9.07
CA LEU A 176 -7.93 -2.10 -9.41
C LEU A 176 -6.49 -2.15 -9.92
N GLU A 177 -6.30 -1.76 -11.18
CA GLU A 177 -5.02 -1.86 -11.88
C GLU A 177 -4.93 -0.79 -12.98
N PRO A 178 -3.93 0.11 -12.98
CA PRO A 178 -3.78 1.09 -14.05
C PRO A 178 -3.33 0.51 -15.40
N VAL A 179 -2.63 -0.63 -15.43
CA VAL A 179 -2.07 -1.22 -16.65
C VAL A 179 -3.10 -2.10 -17.36
N ALA A 180 -3.63 -1.61 -18.49
CA ALA A 180 -4.73 -2.27 -19.21
C ALA A 180 -4.44 -3.73 -19.58
N GLN A 181 -3.23 -4.03 -20.09
CA GLN A 181 -2.85 -5.39 -20.49
C GLN A 181 -2.85 -6.37 -19.31
N PHE A 182 -2.52 -5.91 -18.10
CA PHE A 182 -2.59 -6.74 -16.90
C PHE A 182 -4.03 -7.03 -16.51
N LEU A 183 -4.90 -6.03 -16.62
CA LEU A 183 -6.31 -6.21 -16.31
C LEU A 183 -7.00 -7.14 -17.32
N ASP A 184 -6.63 -7.10 -18.60
CA ASP A 184 -7.09 -8.05 -19.62
C ASP A 184 -6.63 -9.47 -19.31
N ALA A 185 -5.34 -9.67 -18.99
CA ALA A 185 -4.83 -10.94 -18.53
C ALA A 185 -5.51 -11.41 -17.23
N ALA A 186 -5.88 -10.50 -16.33
CA ALA A 186 -6.64 -10.82 -15.13
C ALA A 186 -8.03 -11.37 -15.47
N ARG A 187 -8.74 -10.79 -16.44
CA ARG A 187 -10.05 -11.30 -16.90
C ARG A 187 -9.92 -12.72 -17.42
N GLU A 188 -8.92 -13.00 -18.23
CA GLU A 188 -8.65 -14.34 -18.75
C GLU A 188 -8.31 -15.32 -17.62
N ASN A 189 -7.38 -14.93 -16.74
CA ASN A 189 -6.92 -15.74 -15.62
C ASN A 189 -8.02 -16.10 -14.63
N LEU A 190 -9.04 -15.25 -14.52
CA LEU A 190 -10.13 -15.35 -13.55
C LEU A 190 -11.45 -15.84 -14.17
N ALA A 191 -11.55 -15.93 -15.50
CA ALA A 191 -12.78 -16.35 -16.19
C ALA A 191 -13.32 -17.71 -15.72
N SER A 192 -12.42 -18.64 -15.40
CA SER A 192 -12.75 -19.96 -14.85
C SER A 192 -12.40 -20.12 -13.38
N ALA A 193 -11.98 -19.05 -12.70
CA ALA A 193 -11.61 -19.08 -11.29
C ALA A 193 -12.82 -18.77 -10.41
N GLY A 194 -12.95 -19.49 -9.30
CA GLY A 194 -14.02 -19.26 -8.32
C GLY A 194 -15.27 -20.11 -8.57
N SER A 195 -16.43 -19.58 -8.20
CA SER A 195 -17.73 -20.26 -8.27
C SER A 195 -18.87 -19.25 -8.48
N LYS A 196 -20.12 -19.73 -8.56
CA LYS A 196 -21.30 -18.84 -8.60
C LYS A 196 -21.37 -17.86 -7.42
N THR A 197 -20.82 -18.24 -6.28
CA THR A 197 -20.88 -17.45 -5.03
C THR A 197 -19.56 -16.74 -4.70
N HIS A 198 -18.50 -16.97 -5.48
CA HIS A 198 -17.15 -16.45 -5.26
C HIS A 198 -16.51 -16.08 -6.59
N LYS A 199 -16.44 -14.80 -6.95
CA LYS A 199 -15.98 -14.39 -8.29
C LYS A 199 -15.30 -13.03 -8.31
N ALA A 200 -14.45 -12.83 -9.31
CA ALA A 200 -14.03 -11.50 -9.72
C ALA A 200 -15.24 -10.76 -10.33
N THR A 201 -15.49 -9.52 -9.91
CA THR A 201 -16.73 -8.80 -10.27
C THR A 201 -16.43 -7.55 -11.09
N ASN A 202 -15.80 -6.54 -10.50
CA ASN A 202 -15.41 -5.33 -11.22
C ASN A 202 -13.91 -5.30 -11.47
N PHE A 203 -13.53 -4.64 -12.56
CA PHE A 203 -12.15 -4.51 -13.03
C PHE A 203 -11.97 -3.04 -13.42
N PHE A 204 -11.34 -2.28 -12.53
CA PHE A 204 -11.17 -0.83 -12.63
C PHE A 204 -9.79 -0.52 -13.21
N CYS A 205 -9.77 0.01 -14.43
CA CYS A 205 -8.55 0.43 -15.12
C CYS A 205 -8.19 1.89 -14.77
N VAL A 206 -7.85 2.14 -13.51
CA VAL A 206 -7.47 3.48 -13.01
C VAL A 206 -6.37 3.36 -11.96
N PRO A 207 -5.53 4.39 -11.79
CA PRO A 207 -4.46 4.34 -10.79
C PRO A 207 -4.99 4.60 -9.38
N LEU A 208 -4.22 4.17 -8.36
CA LEU A 208 -4.63 4.23 -6.95
C LEU A 208 -4.97 5.65 -6.47
N GLN A 209 -4.18 6.64 -6.89
CA GLN A 209 -4.35 8.05 -6.49
C GLN A 209 -5.59 8.73 -7.08
N GLU A 210 -6.24 8.11 -8.06
CA GLU A 210 -7.47 8.63 -8.69
C GLU A 210 -8.70 7.78 -8.37
N PHE A 211 -8.53 6.69 -7.62
CA PHE A 211 -9.62 5.74 -7.38
C PHE A 211 -10.54 6.16 -6.24
N THR A 212 -11.83 6.29 -6.54
CA THR A 212 -12.90 6.53 -5.56
C THR A 212 -14.07 5.55 -5.79
N PRO A 213 -14.10 4.39 -5.11
CA PRO A 213 -15.20 3.44 -5.25
C PRO A 213 -16.39 3.80 -4.35
N ALA A 214 -17.48 3.05 -4.51
CA ALA A 214 -18.68 3.19 -3.71
C ALA A 214 -18.38 3.08 -2.19
N ALA A 215 -18.97 4.00 -1.42
CA ALA A 215 -18.84 4.01 0.03
C ALA A 215 -19.39 2.71 0.66
N GLY A 216 -18.72 2.20 1.69
CA GLY A 216 -19.16 1.02 2.44
C GLY A 216 -19.23 -0.29 1.63
N ARG A 217 -18.43 -0.46 0.58
CA ARG A 217 -18.46 -1.64 -0.29
C ARG A 217 -17.61 -2.81 0.23
N TYR A 218 -16.46 -2.56 0.83
CA TYR A 218 -15.46 -3.61 1.06
C TYR A 218 -15.32 -4.02 2.52
N ASP A 219 -15.26 -5.32 2.77
CA ASP A 219 -14.86 -5.89 4.06
C ASP A 219 -13.33 -5.86 4.21
N VAL A 220 -12.61 -6.11 3.11
CA VAL A 220 -11.15 -6.03 3.05
C VAL A 220 -10.68 -5.27 1.81
N ILE A 221 -9.76 -4.34 2.01
CA ILE A 221 -9.00 -3.72 0.92
C ILE A 221 -7.56 -4.25 1.02
N TRP A 222 -7.15 -5.04 0.02
CA TRP A 222 -5.84 -5.68 -0.06
C TRP A 222 -4.92 -4.85 -0.95
N VAL A 223 -3.77 -4.44 -0.40
CA VAL A 223 -2.79 -3.59 -1.08
C VAL A 223 -1.45 -4.31 -1.00
N GLN A 224 -0.93 -4.79 -2.12
CA GLN A 224 0.31 -5.56 -2.14
C GLN A 224 1.20 -5.17 -3.30
N TRP A 225 2.46 -4.81 -2.98
CA TRP A 225 3.51 -4.48 -3.97
C TRP A 225 3.08 -3.42 -5.00
N CYS A 226 2.37 -2.41 -4.53
CA CYS A 226 1.87 -1.32 -5.40
C CYS A 226 1.88 0.04 -4.70
N ILE A 227 1.84 0.06 -3.37
CA ILE A 227 1.78 1.31 -2.60
C ILE A 227 3.12 2.08 -2.62
N GLY A 228 4.20 1.42 -3.05
CA GLY A 228 5.50 2.04 -3.33
C GLY A 228 5.46 3.06 -4.48
N HIS A 229 4.50 2.97 -5.39
CA HIS A 229 4.39 3.93 -6.51
C HIS A 229 3.72 5.25 -6.11
N LEU A 230 3.03 5.29 -4.96
CA LEU A 230 2.41 6.52 -4.46
C LEU A 230 3.45 7.41 -3.77
N THR A 231 3.36 8.71 -4.06
CA THR A 231 3.98 9.74 -3.23
C THR A 231 3.43 9.67 -1.80
N ASP A 232 4.11 10.24 -0.81
CA ASP A 232 3.60 10.24 0.57
C ASP A 232 2.26 10.97 0.70
N ASN A 233 2.08 12.07 -0.02
CA ASN A 233 0.83 12.83 -0.01
C ASN A 233 -0.32 12.03 -0.62
N ASP A 234 -0.08 11.32 -1.73
CA ASP A 234 -1.10 10.50 -2.37
C ASP A 234 -1.32 9.19 -1.62
N PHE A 235 -0.32 8.64 -0.93
CA PHE A 235 -0.49 7.56 0.03
C PHE A 235 -1.51 7.95 1.09
N VAL A 236 -1.33 9.12 1.72
CA VAL A 236 -2.23 9.62 2.76
C VAL A 236 -3.61 9.90 2.18
N SER A 237 -3.68 10.50 0.99
CA SER A 237 -4.94 10.81 0.30
C SER A 237 -5.72 9.55 -0.08
N PHE A 238 -5.04 8.53 -0.63
CA PHE A 238 -5.60 7.24 -0.96
C PHE A 238 -6.24 6.58 0.26
N PHE A 239 -5.51 6.43 1.37
CA PHE A 239 -6.09 5.83 2.58
C PHE A 239 -7.20 6.70 3.18
N ASN A 240 -7.10 8.03 3.11
CA ASN A 240 -8.17 8.92 3.56
C ASN A 240 -9.48 8.72 2.79
N CYS A 241 -9.40 8.57 1.46
CA CYS A 241 -10.53 8.22 0.62
C CYS A 241 -11.04 6.80 0.93
N ALA A 242 -10.14 5.81 0.88
CA ALA A 242 -10.47 4.40 0.95
C ALA A 242 -11.11 3.98 2.29
N LYS A 243 -10.90 4.74 3.37
CA LYS A 243 -11.63 4.55 4.64
C LYS A 243 -13.14 4.61 4.46
N GLY A 244 -13.64 5.52 3.63
CA GLY A 244 -15.08 5.64 3.35
C GLY A 244 -15.64 4.45 2.57
N CYS A 245 -14.78 3.65 1.94
CA CYS A 245 -15.14 2.50 1.14
C CYS A 245 -15.25 1.21 1.97
N LEU A 246 -14.78 1.23 3.23
CA LEU A 246 -14.89 0.09 4.13
C LEU A 246 -16.30 -0.04 4.71
N LYS A 247 -16.80 -1.28 4.74
CA LYS A 247 -17.95 -1.66 5.56
C LYS A 247 -17.62 -1.49 7.05
N PRO A 248 -18.64 -1.39 7.94
CA PRO A 248 -18.42 -1.46 9.37
C PRO A 248 -17.60 -2.71 9.76
N GLY A 249 -16.52 -2.51 10.50
CA GLY A 249 -15.60 -3.59 10.89
C GLY A 249 -14.59 -4.00 9.81
N GLY A 250 -14.65 -3.42 8.62
CA GLY A 250 -13.68 -3.66 7.55
C GLY A 250 -12.27 -3.21 7.89
N PHE A 251 -11.29 -3.66 7.10
CA PHE A 251 -9.88 -3.32 7.31
C PHE A 251 -9.06 -3.32 6.04
N PHE A 252 -7.89 -2.70 6.13
CA PHE A 252 -6.86 -2.80 5.10
C PHE A 252 -5.88 -3.91 5.43
N VAL A 253 -5.38 -4.59 4.41
CA VAL A 253 -4.13 -5.34 4.48
C VAL A 253 -3.13 -4.69 3.54
N VAL A 254 -2.00 -4.26 4.09
CA VAL A 254 -0.85 -3.77 3.31
C VAL A 254 0.25 -4.80 3.40
N LYS A 255 0.71 -5.34 2.27
CA LYS A 255 1.83 -6.28 2.21
C LYS A 255 2.91 -5.73 1.29
N GLU A 256 4.06 -5.38 1.87
CA GLU A 256 5.04 -4.58 1.14
C GLU A 256 6.49 -4.94 1.50
N ASN A 257 7.40 -4.62 0.59
CA ASN A 257 8.84 -4.63 0.79
C ASN A 257 9.24 -3.62 1.88
N LEU A 258 10.29 -3.94 2.64
CA LEU A 258 10.82 -3.08 3.69
C LEU A 258 12.28 -2.74 3.48
N ALA A 259 12.55 -1.44 3.44
CA ALA A 259 13.90 -0.92 3.56
C ALA A 259 14.42 -1.19 4.98
N LYS A 260 15.71 -1.51 5.10
CA LYS A 260 16.35 -1.75 6.41
C LYS A 260 16.29 -0.51 7.30
N LYS A 261 16.45 0.68 6.71
CA LYS A 261 16.37 2.00 7.34
C LYS A 261 15.86 3.00 6.31
N GLY A 262 15.23 4.08 6.76
CA GLY A 262 14.90 5.20 5.87
C GLY A 262 13.97 4.78 4.73
N PHE A 263 14.39 5.11 3.51
CA PHE A 263 13.82 4.64 2.25
C PHE A 263 14.89 4.26 1.22
N VAL A 264 14.47 3.49 0.23
CA VAL A 264 15.20 3.25 -1.02
C VAL A 264 14.31 3.69 -2.17
N LEU A 265 14.79 4.62 -3.00
CA LEU A 265 14.10 5.07 -4.22
C LEU A 265 14.58 4.22 -5.39
N ASP A 266 13.67 3.63 -6.14
CA ASP A 266 13.98 2.90 -7.37
C ASP A 266 13.68 3.80 -8.57
N LYS A 267 14.72 4.10 -9.34
CA LYS A 267 14.65 4.99 -10.51
C LYS A 267 14.21 4.25 -11.77
N GLU A 268 14.15 2.91 -11.76
CA GLU A 268 13.74 2.11 -12.92
C GLU A 268 12.22 2.00 -13.01
N ASP A 269 11.56 1.61 -11.91
CA ASP A 269 10.10 1.45 -11.84
C ASP A 269 9.37 2.64 -11.20
N HIS A 270 10.10 3.71 -10.88
CA HIS A 270 9.59 4.90 -10.20
C HIS A 270 8.77 4.54 -8.96
N SER A 271 9.45 3.89 -8.01
CA SER A 271 8.84 3.47 -6.75
C SER A 271 9.73 3.79 -5.56
N ILE A 272 9.14 3.78 -4.36
CA ILE A 272 9.86 3.94 -3.10
C ILE A 272 9.59 2.76 -2.17
N THR A 273 10.66 2.10 -1.75
CA THR A 273 10.63 1.10 -0.68
C THR A 273 10.87 1.79 0.66
N ARG A 274 9.89 1.74 1.56
CA ARG A 274 9.93 2.43 2.86
C ARG A 274 10.31 1.47 3.99
N SER A 275 10.94 1.98 5.05
CA SER A 275 11.20 1.20 6.26
C SER A 275 9.96 1.03 7.15
N ASP A 276 9.98 0.05 8.05
CA ASP A 276 8.86 -0.19 8.98
C ASP A 276 8.48 1.04 9.86
N PRO A 277 9.43 1.80 10.44
CA PRO A 277 9.11 3.04 11.15
C PRO A 277 8.43 4.08 10.25
N TYR A 278 8.87 4.18 9.00
CA TYR A 278 8.34 5.11 8.02
C TYR A 278 6.90 4.75 7.63
N PHE A 279 6.62 3.49 7.28
CA PHE A 279 5.23 3.04 7.06
C PHE A 279 4.33 3.34 8.26
N LYS A 280 4.80 3.05 9.48
CA LYS A 280 4.03 3.34 10.71
C LYS A 280 3.77 4.83 10.90
N GLN A 281 4.67 5.71 10.48
CA GLN A 281 4.43 7.15 10.49
C GLN A 281 3.34 7.54 9.49
N LEU A 282 3.40 7.04 8.25
CA LEU A 282 2.37 7.31 7.24
C LEU A 282 0.99 6.77 7.66
N PHE A 283 0.92 5.56 8.24
CA PHE A 283 -0.34 5.03 8.76
C PHE A 283 -0.95 5.93 9.82
N ARG A 284 -0.13 6.50 10.73
CA ARG A 284 -0.61 7.46 11.74
C ARG A 284 -1.12 8.75 11.10
N GLN A 285 -0.45 9.26 10.07
CA GLN A 285 -0.90 10.44 9.32
C GLN A 285 -2.25 10.19 8.62
N CYS A 286 -2.50 8.96 8.17
CA CYS A 286 -3.80 8.54 7.63
C CYS A 286 -4.89 8.39 8.72
N GLY A 287 -4.54 8.54 10.00
CA GLY A 287 -5.44 8.22 11.12
C GLY A 287 -5.79 6.73 11.20
N LEU A 288 -4.95 5.85 10.64
CA LEU A 288 -5.12 4.41 10.71
C LEU A 288 -4.39 3.83 11.91
N HIS A 289 -4.98 2.78 12.47
CA HIS A 289 -4.41 2.07 13.60
C HIS A 289 -3.86 0.71 13.19
N LEU A 290 -2.67 0.40 13.70
CA LEU A 290 -2.06 -0.90 13.48
C LEU A 290 -2.73 -1.96 14.35
N TYR A 291 -3.49 -2.86 13.73
CA TYR A 291 -4.15 -3.95 14.42
C TYR A 291 -3.23 -5.15 14.59
N ARG A 292 -2.53 -5.53 13.51
CA ARG A 292 -1.62 -6.69 13.52
C ARG A 292 -0.53 -6.55 12.48
N THR A 293 0.61 -7.18 12.74
CA THR A 293 1.69 -7.34 11.75
C THR A 293 2.14 -8.77 11.65
N LYS A 294 2.67 -9.15 10.49
CA LYS A 294 3.34 -10.43 10.30
C LYS A 294 4.45 -10.32 9.26
N ASP A 295 5.63 -10.84 9.58
CA ASP A 295 6.72 -10.95 8.61
C ASP A 295 6.46 -12.12 7.65
N GLN A 296 6.70 -11.91 6.36
CA GLN A 296 6.74 -12.97 5.37
C GLN A 296 7.95 -13.88 5.64
N LYS A 297 7.78 -15.18 5.39
CA LYS A 297 8.83 -16.20 5.53
C LYS A 297 8.96 -16.99 4.23
N GLY A 298 10.09 -17.67 4.04
CA GLY A 298 10.31 -18.53 2.88
C GLY A 298 10.58 -17.77 1.56
N LEU A 299 10.95 -16.49 1.63
CA LEU A 299 11.50 -15.77 0.49
C LEU A 299 13.03 -15.93 0.43
N PRO A 300 13.64 -15.84 -0.76
CA PRO A 300 15.09 -15.77 -0.92
C PRO A 300 15.72 -14.63 -0.10
N GLN A 301 16.98 -14.80 0.32
CA GLN A 301 17.65 -13.87 1.25
C GLN A 301 18.11 -12.57 0.57
N GLU A 302 18.25 -12.59 -0.74
CA GLU A 302 18.61 -11.47 -1.60
C GLU A 302 17.47 -10.45 -1.75
N LEU A 303 16.22 -10.86 -1.54
CA LEU A 303 15.07 -9.97 -1.61
C LEU A 303 14.95 -9.11 -0.34
N PHE A 304 14.25 -7.97 -0.48
CA PHE A 304 13.82 -7.19 0.67
C PHE A 304 12.98 -8.05 1.63
N ALA A 305 13.10 -7.74 2.93
CA ALA A 305 12.16 -8.30 3.89
C ALA A 305 10.74 -7.80 3.57
N VAL A 306 9.77 -8.69 3.58
CA VAL A 306 8.37 -8.35 3.31
C VAL A 306 7.54 -8.44 4.59
N LYS A 307 6.69 -7.45 4.84
CA LYS A 307 5.79 -7.42 6.01
C LYS A 307 4.36 -7.15 5.61
N MET A 308 3.45 -7.83 6.31
CA MET A 308 2.01 -7.61 6.25
C MET A 308 1.57 -6.76 7.44
N TYR A 309 0.73 -5.76 7.19
CA TYR A 309 0.10 -4.88 8.16
C TYR A 309 -1.41 -4.98 8.01
N ALA A 310 -2.12 -5.28 9.09
CA ALA A 310 -3.57 -5.11 9.16
C ALA A 310 -3.87 -3.77 9.82
N LEU A 311 -4.61 -2.90 9.12
CA LEU A 311 -4.89 -1.53 9.55
C LEU A 311 -6.40 -1.30 9.71
N THR A 312 -6.78 -0.56 10.73
CA THR A 312 -8.17 -0.26 11.07
C THR A 312 -8.44 1.22 11.21
N VAL A 313 -9.69 1.61 10.95
CA VAL A 313 -10.19 2.95 11.26
C VAL A 313 -10.48 3.12 12.75
N ASP A 314 -10.92 2.04 13.40
CA ASP A 314 -11.20 2.05 14.83
C ASP A 314 -9.93 1.79 15.63
N THR A 315 -9.82 2.42 16.79
CA THR A 315 -8.72 2.14 17.72
C THR A 315 -8.82 0.68 18.20
N PRO A 316 -7.74 -0.12 18.10
CA PRO A 316 -7.73 -1.49 18.57
C PRO A 316 -8.15 -1.54 20.04
N PRO A 317 -8.93 -2.55 20.47
CA PRO A 317 -9.25 -2.73 21.88
C PRO A 317 -7.96 -2.74 22.69
N LYS A 318 -7.88 -1.90 23.73
CA LYS A 318 -6.76 -1.98 24.68
C LYS A 318 -6.83 -3.35 25.34
N ILE A 319 -5.95 -4.27 24.93
CA ILE A 319 -5.76 -5.51 25.67
C ILE A 319 -5.13 -5.09 26.99
N HIS A 320 -5.96 -4.97 28.04
CA HIS A 320 -5.46 -4.99 29.40
C HIS A 320 -4.80 -6.36 29.58
N ARG A 321 -3.48 -6.42 29.41
CA ARG A 321 -2.68 -7.54 29.90
C ARG A 321 -2.92 -7.59 31.40
N THR A 322 -3.87 -8.42 31.83
CA THR A 322 -3.90 -8.89 33.21
C THR A 322 -2.55 -9.55 33.41
N ARG A 323 -1.69 -8.92 34.24
CA ARG A 323 -0.51 -9.59 34.77
C ARG A 323 -1.03 -10.86 35.42
N SER A 324 -0.81 -12.01 34.77
CA SER A 324 -0.83 -13.28 35.47
C SER A 324 0.08 -13.10 36.68
N LYS A 325 -0.48 -13.21 37.89
CA LYS A 325 0.33 -13.37 39.10
C LYS A 325 0.95 -14.75 38.99
N THR A 326 2.04 -14.87 38.26
CA THR A 326 2.90 -16.05 38.32
C THR A 326 3.56 -15.99 39.70
N THR A 327 2.97 -16.67 40.68
CA THR A 327 3.68 -17.00 41.92
C THR A 327 4.84 -17.90 41.52
N SER A 328 6.07 -17.38 41.58
CA SER A 328 7.24 -18.23 41.42
C SER A 328 7.25 -19.25 42.54
N ASN A 329 7.21 -20.55 42.21
CA ASN A 329 7.43 -21.59 43.20
C ASN A 329 8.81 -21.39 43.83
N ARG A 330 8.86 -21.17 45.14
CA ARG A 330 10.09 -21.18 45.93
C ARG A 330 10.29 -22.60 46.47
N PRO A 331 11.27 -23.39 46.00
CA PRO A 331 11.56 -24.67 46.60
C PRO A 331 12.06 -24.47 48.03
N GLN A 332 11.44 -25.13 49.00
CA GLN A 332 11.96 -25.23 50.36
C GLN A 332 12.94 -26.39 50.47
N ILE A 333 13.99 -26.19 51.26
CA ILE A 333 15.00 -27.21 51.58
C ILE A 333 14.33 -28.26 52.46
N ILE A 334 14.33 -29.52 52.01
CA ILE A 334 13.90 -30.68 52.79
C ILE A 334 14.95 -30.88 53.90
N LYS A 335 14.51 -30.88 55.16
CA LYS A 335 15.35 -31.21 56.32
C LYS A 335 15.40 -32.71 56.56
#